data_AF-X0V9F0-F1
#
_entry.id   AF-X0V9F0-F1
#
_cell.length_a   1.000
_cell.length_b   1.000
_cell.length_c   1.000
_cell.angle_alpha   90.00
_cell.angle_beta   90.00
_cell.angle_gamma   90.00
#
_symmetry.space_group_name_H-M   'P 1'
#
loop_
_entity.id
_entity.type
_entity.pdbx_description
1 polymer ?
#
loop_
_entity_poly.entity_id
_entity_poly.type
_entity_poly.pdbx_seq_one_letter_code
_entity_poly.pdbx_strand_id
1 'polypeptide(L)'
;MEELHWKTAITDVKPNKICLRGYPLDKLMGKISFAQAIYLVLKGEFPTPDAGKLIDAIFVSSVDHGASPPSVLAARTVASTGAELNSAIAAGVQAISRYHGGAIEEGMKLFLEIAGRMEEKKASEEEVVPEVLKEMKERGKRASGFGHRIHTKDPRTEKLFSLAEELGFSRQYVR
;
A
#
# COMPACT_ATOMS: atom_id res chain seq x y z
N MET A 1 22.57 -20.07 -24.83
CA MET A 1 22.18 -19.49 -23.53
C MET A 1 21.05 -20.34 -23.02
N GLU A 2 21.41 -21.25 -22.12
CA GLU A 2 20.51 -22.18 -21.43
C GLU A 2 19.35 -21.43 -20.77
N GLU A 3 18.18 -22.08 -20.67
CA GLU A 3 17.00 -21.56 -19.99
C GLU A 3 17.35 -21.06 -18.58
N LEU A 4 17.34 -19.75 -18.40
CA LEU A 4 17.39 -19.17 -17.07
C LEU A 4 16.17 -19.67 -16.28
N HIS A 5 16.42 -20.42 -15.20
CA HIS A 5 15.39 -20.96 -14.30
C HIS A 5 14.51 -19.87 -13.64
N TRP A 6 14.98 -18.61 -13.62
CA TRP A 6 14.29 -17.48 -13.01
C TRP A 6 13.43 -16.73 -14.02
N LYS A 7 12.12 -16.97 -14.00
CA LYS A 7 11.15 -16.26 -14.85
C LYS A 7 10.67 -14.99 -14.18
N THR A 8 10.59 -13.89 -14.94
CA THR A 8 9.99 -12.63 -14.48
C THR A 8 9.22 -11.94 -15.60
N ALA A 9 8.14 -11.26 -15.24
CA ALA A 9 7.37 -10.39 -16.13
C ALA A 9 7.52 -8.89 -15.77
N ILE A 10 8.48 -8.55 -14.90
CA ILE A 10 8.68 -7.18 -14.41
C ILE A 10 9.66 -6.42 -15.30
N THR A 11 10.88 -6.92 -15.46
CA THR A 11 11.94 -6.25 -16.23
C THR A 11 12.59 -7.22 -17.20
N ASP A 12 12.70 -6.81 -18.47
CA ASP A 12 13.44 -7.52 -19.52
C ASP A 12 14.71 -6.73 -19.86
N VAL A 13 15.87 -7.37 -19.74
CA VAL A 13 17.18 -6.76 -20.02
C VAL A 13 17.85 -7.52 -21.15
N LYS A 14 18.16 -6.80 -22.23
CA LYS A 14 18.82 -7.29 -23.45
C LYS A 14 19.94 -6.32 -23.84
N PRO A 15 20.88 -6.71 -24.71
CA PRO A 15 21.91 -5.79 -25.21
C PRO A 15 21.27 -4.48 -25.72
N ASN A 16 21.66 -3.35 -25.11
CA ASN A 16 21.17 -2.00 -25.42
C ASN A 16 19.66 -1.77 -25.22
N LYS A 17 18.96 -2.63 -24.46
CA LYS A 17 17.52 -2.49 -24.22
C LYS A 17 17.15 -2.94 -22.81
N ILE A 18 16.54 -2.03 -22.05
CA ILE A 18 15.92 -2.33 -20.76
C ILE A 18 14.45 -1.96 -20.87
N CYS A 19 13.56 -2.93 -20.62
CA CYS A 19 12.13 -2.72 -20.62
C CYS A 19 11.54 -3.00 -19.24
N LEU A 20 10.84 -2.03 -18.66
CA LEU A 20 10.04 -2.19 -17.46
C LEU A 20 8.58 -2.42 -17.87
N ARG A 21 8.03 -3.60 -17.56
CA ARG A 21 6.66 -4.01 -17.94
C ARG A 21 6.37 -3.80 -19.44
N GLY A 22 7.37 -4.07 -20.28
CA GLY A 22 7.28 -3.89 -21.73
C GLY A 22 7.61 -2.49 -22.25
N TYR A 23 7.72 -1.49 -21.38
CA TYR A 23 8.04 -0.11 -21.77
C TYR A 23 9.56 0.14 -21.73
N PRO A 24 10.19 0.69 -22.79
CA PRO A 24 11.61 1.03 -22.77
C PRO A 24 11.93 2.05 -21.66
N LEU A 25 12.84 1.69 -20.75
CA LEU A 25 13.12 2.46 -19.53
C LEU A 25 13.62 3.88 -19.83
N ASP A 26 14.47 4.02 -20.86
CA ASP A 26 14.99 5.31 -21.35
C ASP A 26 13.86 6.25 -21.83
N LYS A 27 12.74 5.69 -22.30
CA LYS A 27 11.57 6.49 -22.70
C LYS A 27 10.70 6.91 -21.52
N LEU A 28 10.88 6.31 -20.35
CA LEU A 28 10.17 6.67 -19.11
C LEU A 28 10.89 7.77 -18.33
N MET A 29 12.23 7.78 -18.38
CA MET A 29 13.07 8.75 -17.67
C MET A 29 12.67 10.20 -18.03
N GLY A 30 12.36 10.99 -17.02
CA GLY A 30 11.92 12.39 -17.17
C GLY A 30 10.47 12.57 -17.63
N LYS A 31 9.70 11.49 -17.83
CA LYS A 31 8.29 11.57 -18.28
C LYS A 31 7.26 11.13 -17.23
N ILE A 32 7.66 10.28 -16.29
CA ILE A 32 6.78 9.78 -15.23
C ILE A 32 7.37 10.09 -13.86
N SER A 33 6.50 10.28 -12.86
CA SER A 33 6.93 10.43 -11.46
C SER A 33 7.45 9.10 -10.90
N PHE A 34 8.18 9.18 -9.78
CA PHE A 34 8.64 7.98 -9.07
C PHE A 34 7.46 7.11 -8.61
N ALA A 35 6.35 7.71 -8.15
CA ALA A 35 5.17 6.96 -7.74
C ALA A 35 4.46 6.28 -8.92
N GLN A 36 4.39 6.93 -10.09
CA GLN A 36 3.88 6.32 -11.31
C GLN A 36 4.74 5.13 -11.76
N ALA A 37 6.06 5.23 -11.61
CA ALA A 37 6.97 4.12 -11.88
C ALA A 37 6.74 2.94 -10.90
N ILE A 38 6.54 3.20 -9.61
CA ILE A 38 6.16 2.17 -8.63
C ILE A 38 4.83 1.51 -9.02
N TYR A 39 3.82 2.31 -9.38
CA TYR A 39 2.53 1.77 -9.82
C TYR A 39 2.69 0.86 -11.04
N LEU A 40 3.47 1.29 -12.04
CA LEU A 40 3.76 0.49 -13.22
C LEU A 40 4.43 -0.84 -12.83
N VAL A 41 5.46 -0.82 -11.99
CA VAL A 41 6.14 -2.05 -11.51
C VAL A 41 5.13 -3.02 -10.89
N LEU A 42 4.25 -2.53 -10.02
CA LEU A 42 3.32 -3.35 -9.25
C LEU A 42 2.12 -3.84 -10.09
N LYS A 43 1.53 -2.97 -10.90
CA LYS A 43 0.26 -3.22 -11.62
C LYS A 43 0.45 -3.68 -13.06
N GLY A 44 1.59 -3.38 -13.68
CA GLY A 44 1.87 -3.71 -15.09
C GLY A 44 1.33 -2.70 -16.10
N GLU A 45 0.58 -1.70 -15.65
CA GLU A 45 0.00 -0.63 -16.47
C GLU A 45 0.23 0.74 -15.82
N PHE A 46 0.07 1.82 -16.59
CA PHE A 46 0.18 3.17 -16.04
C PHE A 46 -1.07 3.55 -15.25
N PRO A 47 -0.93 4.32 -14.16
CA PRO A 47 -2.09 4.91 -13.52
C PRO A 47 -2.67 5.99 -14.45
N THR A 48 -3.98 6.25 -14.34
CA THR A 48 -4.55 7.48 -14.90
C THR A 48 -3.90 8.70 -14.24
N PRO A 49 -3.93 9.90 -14.87
CA PRO A 49 -3.36 11.11 -14.26
C PRO A 49 -3.87 11.36 -12.83
N ASP A 50 -5.17 11.14 -12.60
CA ASP A 50 -5.79 11.35 -11.29
C ASP A 50 -5.45 10.23 -10.30
N ALA A 51 -5.38 8.96 -10.74
CA ALA A 51 -4.88 7.88 -9.89
C ALA A 51 -3.43 8.14 -9.47
N GLY A 52 -2.60 8.66 -10.39
CA GLY A 52 -1.21 9.04 -10.10
C GLY A 52 -1.10 10.05 -8.96
N LYS A 53 -1.89 11.13 -9.01
CA LYS A 53 -1.96 12.14 -7.94
C LYS A 53 -2.36 11.53 -6.59
N LEU A 54 -3.33 10.62 -6.59
CA LEU A 54 -3.80 9.97 -5.37
C LEU A 54 -2.74 9.03 -4.78
N ILE A 55 -2.02 8.28 -5.62
CA ILE A 55 -0.91 7.41 -5.19
C ILE A 55 0.23 8.24 -4.59
N ASP A 56 0.60 9.36 -5.22
CA ASP A 56 1.58 10.30 -4.67
C ASP A 56 1.16 10.76 -3.26
N ALA A 57 -0.11 11.15 -3.07
CA ALA A 57 -0.63 11.56 -1.77
C ALA A 57 -0.59 10.43 -0.73
N ILE A 58 -0.90 9.19 -1.13
CA ILE A 58 -0.81 8.01 -0.25
C ILE A 58 0.64 7.79 0.21
N PHE A 59 1.62 7.84 -0.70
CA PHE A 59 3.03 7.70 -0.31
C PHE A 59 3.51 8.83 0.61
N VAL A 60 3.13 10.07 0.32
CA VAL A 60 3.45 11.21 1.19
C VAL A 60 2.86 11.02 2.59
N SER A 61 1.63 10.50 2.70
CA SER A 61 0.98 10.28 4.01
C SER A 61 1.69 9.27 4.91
N SER A 62 2.55 8.43 4.32
CA SER A 62 3.27 7.33 4.99
C SER A 62 4.79 7.54 5.05
N VAL A 63 5.27 8.75 4.70
CA VAL A 63 6.71 9.01 4.53
C VAL A 63 7.52 8.87 5.82
N ASP A 64 6.96 9.25 6.96
CA ASP A 64 7.55 9.07 8.29
C ASP A 64 6.49 9.16 9.39
N HIS A 65 6.80 8.62 10.58
CA HIS A 65 5.94 8.71 11.76
C HIS A 65 6.72 8.99 13.05
N GLY A 66 7.85 9.70 12.93
CA GLY A 66 8.68 10.11 14.04
C GLY A 66 9.61 8.99 14.55
N ALA A 67 10.29 9.26 15.67
CA ALA A 67 11.41 8.42 16.13
C ALA A 67 11.02 7.21 17.01
N SER A 68 9.78 7.15 17.48
CA SER A 68 9.30 6.13 18.41
C SER A 68 8.78 4.82 17.81
N PRO A 69 8.34 4.73 16.53
CA PRO A 69 7.91 3.46 15.96
C PRO A 69 9.04 2.41 15.97
N PRO A 70 8.71 1.12 16.15
CA PRO A 70 9.71 0.07 16.28
C PRO A 70 10.62 -0.06 15.05
N SER A 71 10.14 0.22 13.84
CA SER A 71 11.00 0.26 12.64
C SER A 71 12.08 1.33 12.72
N VAL A 72 11.75 2.51 13.25
CA VAL A 72 12.72 3.61 13.37
C VAL A 72 13.70 3.32 14.50
N LEU A 73 13.23 2.77 15.63
CA LEU A 73 14.09 2.34 16.73
C LEU A 73 15.06 1.23 16.32
N ALA A 74 14.59 0.22 15.57
CA ALA A 74 15.43 -0.86 15.05
C ALA A 74 16.52 -0.32 14.12
N ALA A 75 16.13 0.51 13.14
CA ALA A 75 17.08 1.11 12.20
C ALA A 75 18.15 1.95 12.91
N ARG A 76 17.74 2.81 13.86
CA ARG A 76 18.66 3.66 14.63
C ARG A 76 19.57 2.87 15.56
N THR A 77 19.06 1.80 16.18
CA THR A 77 19.86 0.92 17.03
C THR A 77 20.97 0.26 16.22
N VAL A 78 20.65 -0.30 15.05
CA VAL A 78 21.66 -0.88 14.16
C VAL A 78 22.63 0.17 13.62
N ALA A 79 22.16 1.34 13.23
CA ALA A 79 23.06 2.43 12.82
C ALA A 79 24.05 2.84 13.93
N SER A 80 23.62 2.81 15.20
CA SER A 80 24.46 3.18 16.35
C SER A 80 25.64 2.24 16.60
N THR A 81 25.64 1.04 16.02
CA THR A 81 26.77 0.10 16.09
C THR A 81 27.87 0.40 15.06
N GLY A 82 27.66 1.40 14.19
CA GLY A 82 28.53 1.71 13.06
C GLY A 82 28.20 0.92 11.79
N ALA A 83 27.02 0.28 11.72
CA ALA A 83 26.58 -0.42 10.52
C ALA A 83 26.31 0.53 9.34
N GLU A 84 26.56 0.04 8.12
CA GLU A 84 26.25 0.75 6.89
C GLU A 84 24.76 1.10 6.75
N LEU A 85 24.47 2.18 6.02
CA LEU A 85 23.12 2.73 5.88
C LEU A 85 22.10 1.69 5.39
N ASN A 86 22.46 0.86 4.40
CA ASN A 86 21.57 -0.18 3.87
C ASN A 86 21.24 -1.25 4.92
N SER A 87 22.19 -1.59 5.80
CA SER A 87 21.98 -2.55 6.89
C SER A 87 21.03 -1.97 7.96
N ALA A 88 21.21 -0.70 8.31
CA ALA A 88 20.30 0.00 9.21
C ALA A 88 18.87 0.10 8.63
N ILE A 89 18.72 0.45 7.35
CA ILE A 89 17.42 0.48 6.67
C ILE A 89 16.78 -0.92 6.66
N ALA A 90 17.55 -1.96 6.31
CA ALA A 90 17.07 -3.33 6.30
C ALA A 90 16.53 -3.75 7.68
N ALA A 91 17.22 -3.40 8.77
CA ALA A 91 16.73 -3.67 10.13
C ALA A 91 15.39 -2.99 10.43
N GLY A 92 15.21 -1.74 9.98
CA GLY A 92 13.93 -1.05 10.09
C GLY A 92 12.80 -1.72 9.28
N VAL A 93 13.10 -2.15 8.05
CA VAL A 93 12.15 -2.87 7.19
C VAL A 93 11.75 -4.21 7.80
N GLN A 94 12.68 -4.94 8.43
CA GLN A 94 12.38 -6.22 9.11
C GLN A 94 11.44 -6.06 10.31
N ALA A 95 11.34 -4.86 10.89
CA ALA A 95 10.37 -4.58 11.94
C ALA A 95 8.93 -4.39 11.40
N ILE A 96 8.77 -4.16 10.09
CA ILE A 96 7.45 -4.06 9.45
C ILE A 96 6.82 -5.46 9.45
N SER A 97 5.73 -5.61 10.19
CA SER A 97 5.11 -6.90 10.46
C SER A 97 3.62 -6.72 10.75
N ARG A 98 2.94 -7.80 11.14
CA ARG A 98 1.50 -7.80 11.44
C ARG A 98 1.06 -6.65 12.36
N TYR A 99 1.82 -6.38 13.43
CA TYR A 99 1.48 -5.35 14.42
C TYR A 99 2.13 -3.98 14.13
N HIS A 100 2.92 -3.88 13.07
CA HIS A 100 3.61 -2.65 12.68
C HIS A 100 3.61 -2.52 11.16
N GLY A 101 2.52 -1.96 10.61
CA GLY A 101 2.28 -1.82 9.16
C GLY A 101 1.26 -2.82 8.57
N GLY A 102 1.07 -3.99 9.20
CA GLY A 102 0.15 -5.03 8.70
C GLY A 102 -1.34 -4.64 8.66
N ALA A 103 -1.75 -3.59 9.37
CA ALA A 103 -3.14 -3.12 9.39
C ALA A 103 -3.67 -2.71 8.01
N ILE A 104 -2.80 -2.27 7.09
CA ILE A 104 -3.18 -1.88 5.72
C ILE A 104 -3.69 -3.11 4.95
N GLU A 105 -2.92 -4.21 4.96
CA GLU A 105 -3.30 -5.45 4.29
C GLU A 105 -4.54 -6.08 4.93
N GLU A 106 -4.60 -6.11 6.26
CA GLU A 106 -5.76 -6.65 6.98
C GLU A 106 -7.03 -5.83 6.71
N GLY A 107 -6.93 -4.50 6.66
CA GLY A 107 -8.03 -3.61 6.30
C GLY A 107 -8.52 -3.84 4.87
N MET A 108 -7.59 -3.94 3.90
CA MET A 108 -7.94 -4.26 2.51
C MET A 108 -8.66 -5.61 2.40
N LYS A 109 -8.20 -6.65 3.11
CA LYS A 109 -8.86 -7.96 3.14
C LYS A 109 -10.28 -7.88 3.68
N LEU A 110 -10.52 -7.08 4.73
CA LEU A 110 -11.85 -6.87 5.28
C LEU A 110 -12.79 -6.24 4.26
N PHE A 111 -12.36 -5.18 3.57
CA PHE A 111 -13.20 -4.53 2.54
C PHE A 111 -13.49 -5.45 1.35
N LEU A 112 -12.50 -6.25 0.93
CA LEU A 112 -12.70 -7.24 -0.13
C LEU A 112 -13.64 -8.38 0.29
N GLU A 113 -13.56 -8.84 1.54
CA GLU A 113 -14.49 -9.84 2.10
C GLU A 113 -15.93 -9.32 2.10
N ILE A 114 -16.14 -8.09 2.54
CA ILE A 114 -17.47 -7.44 2.55
C ILE A 114 -18.01 -7.34 1.11
N ALA A 115 -17.21 -6.82 0.17
CA ALA A 115 -17.62 -6.67 -1.23
C ALA A 115 -17.96 -8.01 -1.88
N GLY A 116 -17.16 -9.06 -1.64
CA GLY A 116 -17.43 -10.41 -2.14
C GLY A 116 -18.74 -10.98 -1.60
N ARG A 117 -19.00 -10.84 -0.29
CA ARG A 117 -20.27 -11.30 0.31
C ARG A 117 -21.49 -10.53 -0.21
N MET A 118 -21.36 -9.22 -0.47
CA MET A 118 -22.42 -8.44 -1.09
C MET A 118 -22.78 -8.97 -2.49
N GLU A 119 -21.77 -9.30 -3.30
CA GLU A 119 -21.96 -9.87 -4.63
C GLU A 119 -22.60 -11.27 -4.57
N GLU A 120 -22.09 -12.15 -3.71
CA GLU A 120 -22.58 -13.53 -3.54
C GLU A 120 -24.04 -13.57 -3.07
N LYS A 121 -24.39 -12.73 -2.08
CA LYS A 121 -25.73 -12.69 -1.48
C LYS A 121 -26.70 -11.80 -2.24
N LYS A 122 -26.21 -10.98 -3.18
CA LYS A 122 -26.97 -9.89 -3.82
C LYS A 122 -27.64 -8.98 -2.78
N ALA A 123 -26.92 -8.68 -1.71
CA ALA A 123 -27.39 -7.95 -0.54
C ALA A 123 -26.66 -6.59 -0.44
N SER A 124 -27.28 -5.63 0.25
CA SER A 124 -26.69 -4.30 0.43
C SER A 124 -25.61 -4.30 1.51
N GLU A 125 -24.83 -3.22 1.58
CA GLU A 125 -23.79 -3.05 2.60
C GLU A 125 -24.39 -3.00 4.01
N GLU A 126 -25.59 -2.44 4.17
CA GLU A 126 -26.33 -2.37 5.43
C GLU A 126 -26.73 -3.75 5.96
N GLU A 127 -26.84 -4.75 5.09
CA GLU A 127 -27.12 -6.13 5.47
C GLU A 127 -25.83 -6.90 5.80
N VAL A 128 -24.79 -6.75 4.96
CA VAL A 128 -23.58 -7.56 5.04
C VAL A 128 -22.60 -7.06 6.11
N VAL A 129 -22.41 -5.75 6.25
CA VAL A 129 -21.43 -5.18 7.19
C VAL A 129 -21.74 -5.57 8.64
N PRO A 130 -22.98 -5.44 9.16
CA PRO A 130 -23.28 -5.85 10.53
C PRO A 130 -23.04 -7.34 10.79
N GLU A 131 -23.31 -8.21 9.80
CA GLU A 131 -23.04 -9.64 9.89
C GLU A 131 -21.53 -9.92 10.03
N VAL A 132 -20.72 -9.36 9.14
CA VAL A 132 -19.26 -9.53 9.18
C VAL A 132 -18.68 -9.02 10.50
N LEU A 133 -19.10 -7.83 10.94
CA LEU A 133 -18.63 -7.25 12.20
C LEU A 133 -19.07 -8.08 13.42
N LYS A 134 -20.27 -8.66 13.39
CA LYS A 134 -20.74 -9.58 14.43
C LYS A 134 -19.89 -10.84 14.49
N GLU A 135 -19.62 -11.48 13.37
CA GLU A 135 -18.74 -12.66 13.31
C GLU A 135 -17.32 -12.34 13.80
N MET A 136 -16.77 -11.19 13.43
CA MET A 136 -15.47 -10.74 13.91
C MET A 136 -15.47 -10.58 15.43
N LYS A 137 -16.51 -9.95 15.99
CA LYS A 137 -16.67 -9.75 17.42
C LYS A 137 -16.78 -11.07 18.18
N GLU A 138 -17.56 -12.02 17.67
CA GLU A 138 -17.70 -13.37 18.26
C GLU A 138 -16.37 -14.13 18.27
N ARG A 139 -15.51 -13.90 17.25
CA ARG A 139 -14.15 -14.46 17.17
C ARG A 139 -13.10 -13.64 17.91
N GLY A 140 -13.49 -12.58 18.63
CA GLY A 140 -12.56 -11.68 19.33
C GLY A 140 -11.61 -10.90 18.42
N LYS A 141 -11.94 -10.73 17.13
CA LYS A 141 -11.16 -9.97 16.16
C LYS A 141 -11.58 -8.50 16.15
N ARG A 142 -10.62 -7.61 15.91
CA ARG A 142 -10.85 -6.17 15.71
C ARG A 142 -10.90 -5.86 14.20
N ALA A 143 -11.68 -4.85 13.82
CA ALA A 143 -11.67 -4.32 12.46
C ALA A 143 -10.38 -3.51 12.22
N SER A 144 -9.46 -4.06 11.42
CA SER A 144 -8.21 -3.40 11.08
C SER A 144 -8.48 -2.14 10.24
N GLY A 145 -7.74 -1.06 10.52
CA GLY A 145 -7.98 0.26 9.94
C GLY A 145 -8.92 1.16 10.76
N PHE A 146 -9.56 0.64 11.82
CA PHE A 146 -10.48 1.42 12.67
C PHE A 146 -9.95 1.63 14.09
N GLY A 147 -10.24 2.81 14.63
CA GLY A 147 -9.86 3.23 15.98
C GLY A 147 -8.48 3.88 16.03
N HIS A 148 -8.33 4.89 16.89
CA HIS A 148 -7.10 5.64 17.01
C HIS A 148 -6.90 6.10 18.46
N ARG A 149 -5.64 6.07 18.93
CA ARG A 149 -5.30 6.36 20.34
C ARG A 149 -5.46 7.84 20.71
N ILE A 150 -5.17 8.73 19.77
CA ILE A 150 -5.10 10.19 19.98
C ILE A 150 -6.23 10.93 19.23
N HIS A 151 -6.25 10.80 17.91
CA HIS A 151 -7.23 11.45 17.05
C HIS A 151 -8.61 10.79 17.11
N THR A 152 -9.66 11.61 17.26
CA THR A 152 -11.04 11.23 16.95
C THR A 152 -11.38 11.48 15.47
N LYS A 153 -10.62 12.38 14.83
CA LYS A 153 -10.60 12.65 13.38
C LYS A 153 -9.15 12.76 12.94
N ASP A 154 -8.67 11.79 12.17
CA ASP A 154 -7.30 11.80 11.68
C ASP A 154 -7.19 12.72 10.45
N PRO A 155 -6.36 13.78 10.49
CA PRO A 155 -6.28 14.76 9.40
C PRO A 155 -5.76 14.15 8.08
N ARG A 156 -5.00 13.05 8.14
CA ARG A 156 -4.51 12.35 6.94
C ARG A 156 -5.66 11.65 6.23
N THR A 157 -6.55 11.04 7.00
CA THR A 157 -7.75 10.36 6.46
C THR A 157 -8.65 11.38 5.80
N GLU A 158 -8.95 12.49 6.49
CA GLU A 158 -9.76 13.58 5.94
C GLU A 158 -9.19 14.11 4.61
N LYS A 159 -7.86 14.35 4.56
CA LYS A 159 -7.24 14.84 3.33
C LYS A 159 -7.27 13.83 2.18
N LEU A 160 -6.98 12.55 2.46
CA LEU A 160 -7.02 11.50 1.44
C LEU A 160 -8.43 11.26 0.91
N PHE A 161 -9.45 11.34 1.77
CA PHE A 161 -10.85 11.14 1.38
C PHE A 161 -11.36 12.31 0.55
N SER A 162 -11.03 13.55 0.94
CA SER A 162 -11.32 14.75 0.14
C SER A 162 -10.66 14.66 -1.25
N LEU A 163 -9.39 14.26 -1.33
CA LEU A 163 -8.72 14.05 -2.62
C LEU A 163 -9.36 12.94 -3.44
N ALA A 164 -9.76 11.83 -2.81
CA ALA A 164 -10.45 10.75 -3.50
C ALA A 164 -11.82 11.19 -4.04
N GLU A 165 -12.54 12.06 -3.33
CA GLU A 165 -13.79 12.64 -3.81
C GLU A 165 -13.56 13.59 -5.00
N GLU A 166 -12.65 14.55 -4.86
CA GLU A 166 -12.28 15.51 -5.91
C GLU A 166 -11.85 14.82 -7.22
N LEU A 167 -11.14 13.69 -7.11
CA LEU A 167 -10.60 12.93 -8.23
C LEU A 167 -11.53 11.81 -8.74
N GLY A 168 -12.74 11.66 -8.18
CA GLY A 168 -13.72 10.66 -8.62
C GLY A 168 -13.43 9.21 -8.23
N PHE A 169 -12.63 9.00 -7.18
CA PHE A 169 -12.29 7.70 -6.58
C PHE A 169 -13.08 7.36 -5.31
N SER A 170 -13.89 8.29 -4.77
CA SER A 170 -14.84 7.99 -3.69
C SER A 170 -15.96 7.08 -4.22
N ARG A 171 -15.74 5.77 -4.15
CA ARG A 171 -16.61 4.68 -4.66
C ARG A 171 -16.82 3.63 -3.56
N GLN A 172 -17.20 2.41 -3.95
CA GLN A 172 -17.54 1.29 -3.07
C GLN A 172 -16.60 1.02 -1.89
N TYR A 173 -15.29 1.24 -2.03
CA TYR A 173 -14.31 0.95 -0.97
C TYR A 173 -13.97 2.16 -0.08
N VAL A 174 -14.61 3.31 -0.32
CA VAL A 174 -14.34 4.57 0.39
C VAL A 174 -15.62 5.14 1.00
N ARG A 175 -16.76 4.94 0.33
CA ARG A 175 -18.08 5.38 0.80
C ARG A 175 -18.61 4.50 1.92
#